data_AF-A0A561WDP0-F1
#
_entry.id   AF-A0A561WDP0-F1
#
_cell.length_a   1.000
_cell.length_b   1.000
_cell.length_c   1.000
_cell.angle_alpha   90.00
_cell.angle_beta   90.00
_cell.angle_gamma   90.00
#
_symmetry.space_group_name_H-M   'P 1'
#
loop_
_entity.id
_entity.type
_entity.pdbx_description
1 polymer ?
#
loop_
_entity_poly.entity_id
_entity_poly.type
_entity_poly.pdbx_seq_one_letter_code
_entity_poly.pdbx_strand_id
1 'polypeptide(L)'
;MLERVGPLESAAQRELFGTAEFVPPDPPDRLRRFTARAARDLMAGWLSSAMVVVPHGTRPALPGTAEQACPRGSVQPSGEVYRPALLKRLGSKGVLIIGSDSVATVDGDGDVHTVPLADALLIEGDGRFWLAHPGHGCVTDVSDQSAAVVRLRSVLPPRRVRQEHRL
;
A
#
# COMPACT_ATOMS: atom_id res chain seq x y z
N MET A 1 8.30 -3.62 38.99
CA MET A 1 9.67 -3.41 39.52
C MET A 1 10.57 -3.30 38.29
N LEU A 2 10.96 -2.08 37.91
CA LEU A 2 11.79 -1.82 36.73
C LEU A 2 13.25 -2.12 37.10
N GLU A 3 13.80 -3.23 36.62
CA GLU A 3 15.23 -3.47 36.69
C GLU A 3 15.96 -2.45 35.80
N ARG A 4 16.99 -1.80 36.36
CA ARG A 4 17.84 -0.88 35.59
C ARG A 4 18.73 -1.70 34.66
N VAL A 5 18.39 -1.66 33.38
CA VAL A 5 19.23 -2.16 32.29
C VAL A 5 20.54 -1.36 32.26
N GLY A 6 21.66 -2.04 32.08
CA GLY A 6 22.98 -1.40 32.09
C GLY A 6 23.15 -0.43 30.90
N PRO A 7 24.02 0.59 31.02
CA PRO A 7 24.23 1.58 29.97
C PRO A 7 24.72 0.97 28.63
N LEU A 8 25.39 -0.18 28.67
CA LEU A 8 25.84 -0.92 27.48
C LEU A 8 24.69 -1.58 26.72
N GLU A 9 23.74 -2.18 27.42
CA GLU A 9 22.59 -2.86 26.81
C GLU A 9 21.62 -1.86 26.17
N SER A 10 21.44 -0.69 26.81
CA SER A 10 20.67 0.41 26.24
C SER A 10 21.33 1.00 24.99
N ALA A 11 22.66 1.10 24.96
CA ALA A 11 23.40 1.55 23.78
C ALA A 11 23.27 0.55 22.62
N ALA A 12 23.43 -0.75 22.88
CA ALA A 12 23.27 -1.79 21.87
C ALA A 12 21.85 -1.83 21.27
N GLN A 13 20.82 -1.66 22.09
CA GLN A 13 19.43 -1.58 21.61
C GLN A 13 19.19 -0.37 20.71
N ARG A 14 19.75 0.79 21.07
CA ARG A 14 19.62 2.01 20.29
C ARG A 14 20.26 1.88 18.92
N GLU A 15 21.41 1.23 18.84
CA GLU A 15 22.10 0.95 17.58
C GLU A 15 21.35 -0.07 16.71
N LEU A 16 20.83 -1.15 17.31
CA LEU A 16 20.20 -2.24 16.56
C LEU A 16 18.75 -1.95 16.14
N PHE A 17 18.00 -1.23 16.97
CA PHE A 17 16.54 -1.07 16.81
C PHE A 17 16.08 0.39 16.76
N GLY A 18 17.00 1.36 16.91
CA GLY A 18 16.68 2.78 16.86
C GLY A 18 15.84 3.30 18.04
N THR A 19 15.59 2.47 19.07
CA THR A 19 14.82 2.86 20.25
C THR A 19 15.66 2.75 21.51
N ALA A 20 15.40 3.63 22.48
CA ALA A 20 15.97 3.55 23.83
C ALA A 20 15.10 2.71 24.78
N GLU A 21 13.95 2.23 24.31
CA GLU A 21 13.01 1.47 25.11
C GLU A 21 13.41 -0.01 25.15
N PHE A 22 13.81 -0.45 26.34
CA PHE A 22 14.00 -1.86 26.61
C PHE A 22 12.64 -2.52 26.84
N VAL A 23 12.18 -3.29 25.85
CA VAL A 23 11.09 -4.24 26.05
C VAL A 23 11.70 -5.52 26.63
N PRO A 24 11.46 -5.87 27.91
CA PRO A 24 11.98 -7.10 28.46
C PRO A 24 11.50 -8.29 27.61
N PRO A 25 12.36 -9.30 27.38
CA PRO A 25 11.93 -10.50 26.68
C PRO A 25 10.73 -11.10 27.41
N ASP A 26 9.72 -11.52 26.65
CA ASP A 26 8.55 -12.18 27.20
C ASP A 26 8.99 -13.33 28.13
N PRO A 27 8.33 -13.52 29.29
CA PRO A 27 8.71 -14.57 30.21
C PRO A 27 8.73 -15.93 29.49
N PRO A 28 9.66 -16.83 29.83
CA PRO A 28 9.87 -18.09 29.09
C PRO A 28 8.61 -18.97 28.99
N ASP A 29 7.66 -18.82 29.91
CA ASP A 29 6.37 -19.50 29.90
C ASP A 29 5.41 -19.01 28.80
N ARG A 30 5.60 -17.79 28.27
CA ARG A 30 4.92 -17.28 27.08
C ARG A 30 5.48 -17.93 25.81
N LEU A 31 6.80 -18.10 25.73
CA LEU A 31 7.48 -18.76 24.61
C LEU A 31 7.12 -20.25 24.50
N ARG A 32 6.90 -20.94 25.64
CA ARG A 32 6.43 -22.33 25.66
C ARG A 32 5.05 -22.55 25.02
N ARG A 33 4.21 -21.51 24.96
CA ARG A 33 2.89 -21.54 24.28
C ARG A 33 2.97 -20.98 22.86
N PHE A 34 4.14 -20.52 22.44
CA PHE A 34 4.36 -19.92 21.13
C PHE A 34 4.53 -21.03 20.10
N THR A 35 3.40 -21.47 19.55
CA THR A 35 3.38 -22.49 18.50
C THR A 35 3.82 -21.88 17.16
N ALA A 36 4.30 -22.72 16.24
CA ALA A 36 4.58 -22.30 14.86
C ALA A 36 3.35 -21.70 14.14
N ARG A 37 2.14 -22.03 14.61
CA ARG A 37 0.89 -21.42 14.15
C ARG A 37 0.71 -20.01 14.73
N ALA A 38 0.86 -19.84 16.04
CA ALA A 38 0.79 -18.53 16.69
C ALA A 38 1.84 -17.56 16.14
N ALA A 39 3.05 -18.05 15.87
CA ALA A 39 4.10 -17.28 15.21
C ALA A 39 3.67 -16.83 13.81
N ARG A 40 3.11 -17.73 12.99
CA ARG A 40 2.61 -17.40 11.65
C ARG A 40 1.45 -16.41 11.68
N ASP A 41 0.49 -16.59 12.59
CA ASP A 41 -0.68 -15.72 12.70
C ASP A 41 -0.27 -14.30 13.13
N LEU A 42 0.69 -14.20 14.06
CA LEU A 42 1.24 -12.93 14.55
C LEU A 42 2.10 -12.23 13.49
N MET A 43 2.98 -12.98 12.80
CA MET A 43 3.75 -12.46 11.68
C MET A 43 2.86 -12.06 10.50
N ALA A 44 1.80 -12.81 10.18
CA ALA A 44 0.85 -12.46 9.12
C ALA A 44 0.14 -11.13 9.41
N GLY A 45 -0.16 -10.84 10.68
CA GLY A 45 -0.68 -9.54 11.11
C GLY A 45 0.32 -8.39 10.95
N TRP A 46 1.62 -8.66 11.03
CA TRP A 46 2.68 -7.66 10.79
C TRP A 46 2.95 -7.46 9.29
N LEU A 47 2.80 -8.53 8.50
CA LEU A 47 3.05 -8.54 7.06
C LEU A 47 1.98 -7.82 6.24
N SER A 48 0.80 -7.52 6.82
CA SER A 48 -0.23 -6.75 6.10
C SER A 48 0.19 -5.31 5.77
N SER A 49 1.26 -4.80 6.41
CA SER A 49 1.86 -3.49 6.17
C SER A 49 3.38 -3.55 6.01
N ALA A 50 3.98 -4.74 5.85
CA ALA A 50 5.43 -4.86 5.78
C ALA A 50 5.95 -4.39 4.41
N MET A 51 6.78 -3.36 4.45
CA MET A 51 7.57 -2.90 3.31
C MET A 51 8.72 -3.89 3.07
N VAL A 52 8.74 -4.52 1.90
CA VAL A 52 9.84 -5.41 1.50
C VAL A 52 10.94 -4.55 0.86
N VAL A 53 12.07 -4.41 1.55
CA VAL A 53 13.26 -3.76 0.98
C VAL A 53 13.97 -4.78 0.08
N VAL A 54 14.00 -4.50 -1.22
CA VAL A 54 14.60 -5.38 -2.23
C VAL A 54 15.92 -4.76 -2.70
N PRO A 55 17.08 -5.44 -2.53
CA PRO A 55 18.35 -4.93 -3.03
C PRO A 55 18.32 -4.70 -4.53
N HIS A 56 18.96 -3.63 -5.00
CA HIS A 56 19.02 -3.27 -6.40
C HIS A 56 19.56 -4.45 -7.25
N GLY A 57 18.88 -4.78 -8.34
CA GLY A 57 19.21 -5.90 -9.22
C GLY A 57 18.63 -7.26 -8.80
N THR A 58 17.96 -7.33 -7.64
CA THR A 58 17.23 -8.55 -7.23
C THR A 58 15.87 -8.60 -7.92
N ARG A 59 15.51 -9.77 -8.46
CA ARG A 59 14.16 -10.07 -8.95
C ARG A 59 13.44 -10.93 -7.91
N PRO A 60 12.78 -10.33 -6.92
CA PRO A 60 12.08 -11.11 -5.92
C PRO A 60 10.88 -11.78 -6.60
N ALA A 61 10.85 -13.11 -6.59
CA ALA A 61 9.70 -13.87 -7.07
C ALA A 61 8.58 -13.80 -6.01
N LEU A 62 7.89 -12.65 -5.94
CA LEU A 62 6.76 -12.47 -5.03
C LEU A 62 5.49 -12.99 -5.72
N PRO A 63 4.83 -14.01 -5.14
CA PRO A 63 3.59 -14.51 -5.69
C PRO A 63 2.53 -13.40 -5.77
N GLY A 64 1.98 -13.17 -6.96
CA GLY A 64 0.96 -12.14 -7.19
C GLY A 64 1.48 -10.75 -7.54
N THR A 65 2.80 -10.55 -7.62
CA THR A 65 3.37 -9.34 -8.25
C THR A 65 3.73 -9.63 -9.70
N ALA A 66 3.42 -8.71 -10.59
CA ALA A 66 3.85 -8.76 -11.98
C ALA A 66 5.35 -8.48 -12.08
N GLU A 67 6.01 -9.17 -13.01
CA GLU A 67 7.44 -9.02 -13.27
C GLU A 67 7.79 -7.67 -13.94
N GLN A 68 6.79 -6.97 -14.46
CA GLN A 68 6.93 -5.73 -15.21
C GLN A 68 6.06 -4.62 -14.58
N ALA A 69 6.44 -3.37 -14.83
CA ALA A 69 5.59 -2.21 -14.52
C ALA A 69 4.24 -2.30 -15.26
N CYS A 70 3.27 -1.48 -14.86
CA CYS A 70 1.98 -1.40 -15.56
C CYS A 70 2.22 -1.27 -17.08
N PRO A 71 1.55 -2.08 -17.92
CA PRO A 71 1.64 -1.92 -19.36
C PRO A 71 1.19 -0.50 -19.74
N ARG A 72 2.07 0.23 -20.41
CA ARG A 72 1.77 1.56 -20.96
C ARG A 72 1.10 1.39 -22.31
N GLY A 73 0.02 2.13 -22.54
CA GLY A 73 -0.65 2.19 -23.83
C GLY A 73 -1.14 3.59 -24.13
N SER A 74 -1.52 3.83 -25.38
CA SER A 74 -2.22 5.05 -25.82
C SER A 74 -3.73 4.85 -25.95
N VAL A 75 -4.20 3.61 -25.80
CA VAL A 75 -5.61 3.25 -25.92
C VAL A 75 -6.31 3.48 -24.59
N GLN A 76 -7.27 4.40 -24.58
CA GLN A 76 -8.13 4.64 -23.44
C GLN A 76 -9.26 3.59 -23.42
N PRO A 77 -9.49 2.90 -22.31
CA PRO A 77 -10.63 2.00 -22.20
C PRO A 77 -11.94 2.80 -22.25
N SER A 78 -13.01 2.16 -22.73
CA SER A 78 -14.36 2.72 -22.65
C SER A 78 -14.81 2.81 -21.19
N GLY A 79 -15.28 3.97 -20.75
CA GLY A 79 -15.73 4.12 -19.37
C GLY A 79 -16.12 5.56 -19.01
N GLU A 80 -16.50 5.73 -17.75
CA GLU A 80 -16.80 7.02 -17.16
C GLU A 80 -15.50 7.79 -16.92
N VAL A 81 -15.43 9.03 -17.43
CA VAL A 81 -14.22 9.85 -17.39
C VAL A 81 -14.30 10.87 -16.26
N TYR A 82 -13.37 10.79 -15.32
CA TYR A 82 -13.24 11.65 -14.16
C TYR A 82 -12.02 12.55 -14.29
N ARG A 83 -12.28 13.86 -14.40
CA ARG A 83 -11.23 14.87 -14.54
C ARG A 83 -11.07 15.65 -13.24
N PRO A 84 -9.83 16.02 -12.85
CA PRO A 84 -9.61 16.97 -11.76
C PRO A 84 -10.33 18.31 -12.01
N ALA A 85 -10.63 19.03 -10.93
CA ALA A 85 -11.14 20.40 -11.01
C ALA A 85 -10.21 21.30 -11.83
N LEU A 86 -10.78 22.27 -12.57
CA LEU A 86 -10.07 23.06 -13.59
C LEU A 86 -8.75 23.69 -13.08
N LEU A 87 -8.77 24.24 -11.86
CA LEU A 87 -7.62 24.88 -11.22
C LEU A 87 -6.49 23.91 -10.85
N LYS A 88 -6.79 22.61 -10.73
CA LYS A 88 -5.84 21.55 -10.35
C LYS A 88 -5.27 20.78 -11.56
N ARG A 89 -5.66 21.16 -12.78
CA ARG A 89 -5.18 20.55 -14.03
C ARG A 89 -3.81 21.04 -14.47
N LEU A 90 -3.32 22.14 -13.91
CA LEU A 90 -2.06 22.80 -14.31
C LEU A 90 -0.79 22.12 -13.81
N GLY A 91 -0.89 21.00 -13.08
CA GLY A 91 0.26 20.31 -12.48
C GLY A 91 0.19 18.79 -12.58
N SER A 92 0.09 18.27 -13.81
CA SER A 92 0.25 16.83 -14.15
C SER A 92 -0.73 15.82 -13.52
N LYS A 93 -1.89 16.28 -13.03
CA LYS A 93 -2.91 15.35 -12.52
C LYS A 93 -3.70 14.72 -13.66
N GLY A 94 -3.40 13.44 -13.87
CA GLY A 94 -4.01 12.61 -14.88
C GLY A 94 -5.53 12.48 -14.79
N VAL A 95 -6.14 12.07 -15.90
CA VAL A 95 -7.56 11.72 -15.99
C VAL A 95 -7.75 10.30 -15.47
N LEU A 96 -8.79 10.03 -14.69
CA LEU A 96 -9.16 8.68 -14.29
C LEU A 96 -10.35 8.21 -15.11
N ILE A 97 -10.28 7.01 -15.65
CA ILE A 97 -11.34 6.38 -16.44
C ILE A 97 -11.75 5.10 -15.73
N ILE A 98 -13.04 4.98 -15.38
CA ILE A 98 -13.58 3.79 -14.73
C ILE A 98 -14.47 3.06 -15.76
N GLY A 99 -13.98 1.92 -16.24
CA GLY A 99 -14.70 1.02 -17.13
C GLY A 99 -15.55 0.00 -16.38
N SER A 100 -16.12 -0.97 -17.11
CA SER A 100 -16.90 -2.06 -16.53
C SER A 100 -16.07 -3.03 -15.68
N ASP A 101 -14.82 -3.25 -16.06
CA ASP A 101 -13.92 -4.27 -15.50
C ASP A 101 -12.48 -3.77 -15.33
N SER A 102 -12.21 -2.50 -15.66
CA SER A 102 -10.89 -1.88 -15.57
C SER A 102 -10.97 -0.47 -15.00
N VAL A 103 -9.87 -0.01 -14.42
CA VAL A 103 -9.63 1.40 -14.16
C VAL A 103 -8.36 1.84 -14.88
N ALA A 104 -8.37 3.04 -15.45
CA ALA A 104 -7.21 3.59 -16.13
C ALA A 104 -6.88 5.00 -15.66
N THR A 105 -5.60 5.28 -15.45
CA THR A 105 -5.07 6.63 -15.25
C THR A 105 -4.38 7.08 -16.53
N VAL A 106 -4.76 8.24 -17.05
CA VAL A 106 -4.11 8.89 -18.18
C VAL A 106 -3.27 10.01 -17.63
N ASP A 107 -1.95 9.95 -17.73
CA ASP A 107 -1.07 10.99 -17.18
C ASP A 107 -1.07 12.29 -17.99
N GLY A 108 -0.21 13.24 -17.59
CA GLY A 108 -0.07 14.53 -18.28
C GLY A 108 0.55 14.44 -19.67
N ASP A 109 1.31 13.38 -19.94
CA ASP A 109 1.99 13.13 -21.21
C ASP A 109 1.11 12.29 -22.17
N GLY A 110 -0.03 11.80 -21.67
CA GLY A 110 -1.02 11.04 -22.43
C GLY A 110 -0.85 9.52 -22.33
N ASP A 111 0.10 9.04 -21.53
CA ASP A 111 0.29 7.62 -21.28
C ASP A 111 -0.87 7.09 -20.43
N VAL A 112 -1.46 5.99 -20.88
CA VAL A 112 -2.57 5.31 -20.22
C VAL A 112 -2.05 4.11 -19.46
N HIS A 113 -2.29 4.11 -18.15
CA HIS A 113 -2.06 2.98 -17.26
C HIS A 113 -3.38 2.31 -16.94
N THR A 114 -3.66 1.19 -17.58
CA THR A 114 -4.90 0.43 -17.35
C THR A 114 -4.63 -0.75 -16.44
N VAL A 115 -5.49 -0.95 -15.44
CA VAL A 115 -5.44 -2.09 -14.54
C VAL A 115 -6.82 -2.73 -14.39
N PRO A 116 -6.91 -4.07 -14.24
CA PRO A 116 -8.17 -4.73 -13.93
C PRO A 116 -8.75 -4.21 -12.62
N LEU A 117 -10.06 -3.97 -12.59
CA LEU A 117 -10.76 -3.50 -11.41
C LEU A 117 -10.66 -4.51 -10.25
N ALA A 118 -10.54 -5.80 -10.58
CA ALA A 118 -10.32 -6.87 -9.62
C ALA A 118 -9.00 -6.74 -8.84
N ASP A 119 -8.01 -6.05 -9.40
CA ASP A 119 -6.66 -5.90 -8.86
C ASP A 119 -6.40 -4.52 -8.23
N ALA A 120 -7.24 -3.55 -8.56
CA ALA A 120 -7.21 -2.21 -7.96
C ALA A 120 -7.54 -2.25 -6.45
N LEU A 121 -6.88 -1.37 -5.69
CA LEU A 121 -7.06 -1.18 -4.25
C LEU A 121 -7.23 0.32 -3.96
N LEU A 122 -8.35 0.70 -3.33
CA LEU A 122 -8.57 2.06 -2.86
C LEU A 122 -8.14 2.16 -1.39
N ILE A 123 -7.25 3.10 -1.09
CA ILE A 123 -6.74 3.38 0.26
C ILE A 123 -7.19 4.79 0.65
N GLU A 124 -7.73 4.92 1.85
CA GLU A 124 -8.19 6.18 2.45
C GLU A 124 -7.40 6.46 3.74
N GLY A 125 -6.80 7.64 3.85
CA GLY A 125 -6.02 8.04 5.04
C GLY A 125 -5.77 9.53 5.08
N ASP A 126 -5.84 10.15 6.28
CA ASP A 126 -5.62 11.58 6.50
C ASP A 126 -6.37 12.51 5.51
N GLY A 127 -7.61 12.15 5.17
CA GLY A 127 -8.46 12.91 4.23
C GLY A 127 -8.04 12.81 2.76
N ARG A 128 -7.13 11.90 2.44
CA ARG A 128 -6.61 11.63 1.09
C ARG A 128 -7.03 10.24 0.62
N PHE A 129 -7.00 10.09 -0.70
CA PHE A 129 -7.38 8.85 -1.37
C PHE A 129 -6.30 8.45 -2.37
N TRP A 130 -5.85 7.21 -2.27
CA TRP A 130 -4.88 6.62 -3.17
C TRP A 130 -5.46 5.39 -3.86
N LEU A 131 -5.29 5.33 -5.16
CA LEU A 131 -5.57 4.16 -5.97
C LEU A 131 -4.26 3.39 -6.17
N ALA A 132 -4.15 2.24 -5.52
CA ALA A 132 -3.01 1.35 -5.62
C ALA A 132 -3.30 0.20 -6.58
N HIS A 133 -2.28 -0.20 -7.32
CA HIS A 133 -2.24 -1.45 -8.06
C HIS A 133 -1.10 -2.32 -7.51
N PRO A 134 -1.40 -3.19 -6.53
CA PRO A 134 -0.38 -3.95 -5.80
C PRO A 134 0.47 -4.83 -6.72
N GLY A 135 -0.13 -5.35 -7.80
CA GLY A 135 0.55 -6.22 -8.75
C GLY A 135 1.74 -5.56 -9.44
N HIS A 136 1.66 -4.26 -9.76
CA HIS A 136 2.75 -3.52 -10.42
C HIS A 136 3.43 -2.49 -9.50
N GLY A 137 3.06 -2.44 -8.22
CA GLY A 137 3.63 -1.50 -7.25
C GLY A 137 3.32 -0.03 -7.55
N CYS A 138 2.28 0.27 -8.32
CA CYS A 138 1.91 1.64 -8.66
C CYS A 138 0.88 2.20 -7.67
N VAL A 139 1.03 3.47 -7.30
CA VAL A 139 0.06 4.18 -6.44
C VAL A 139 -0.18 5.57 -7.03
N THR A 140 -1.45 5.94 -7.20
CA THR A 140 -1.85 7.24 -7.74
C THR A 140 -2.74 7.98 -6.74
N ASP A 141 -2.42 9.24 -6.47
CA ASP A 141 -3.27 10.12 -5.67
C ASP A 141 -4.53 10.53 -6.47
N VAL A 142 -5.70 10.13 -5.97
CA VAL A 142 -7.01 10.42 -6.58
C VAL A 142 -7.85 11.36 -5.71
N SER A 143 -7.24 12.02 -4.73
CA SER A 143 -7.93 12.88 -3.74
C SER A 143 -8.69 14.04 -4.39
N ASP A 144 -8.20 14.53 -5.53
CA ASP A 144 -8.82 15.65 -6.26
C ASP A 144 -9.97 15.21 -7.20
N GLN A 145 -10.30 13.93 -7.22
CA GLN A 145 -11.32 13.33 -8.07
C GLN A 145 -12.42 12.72 -7.20
N SER A 146 -13.03 13.53 -6.33
CA SER A 146 -14.02 13.07 -5.34
C SER A 146 -15.17 12.25 -5.94
N ALA A 147 -15.69 12.65 -7.11
CA ALA A 147 -16.71 11.89 -7.83
C ALA A 147 -16.22 10.50 -8.24
N ALA A 148 -14.94 10.38 -8.62
CA ALA A 148 -14.34 9.11 -8.97
C ALA A 148 -14.14 8.22 -7.74
N VAL A 149 -13.78 8.78 -6.59
CA VAL A 149 -13.67 8.05 -5.32
C VAL A 149 -15.02 7.44 -4.94
N VAL A 150 -16.12 8.21 -5.05
CA VAL A 150 -17.48 7.71 -4.82
C VAL A 150 -17.78 6.54 -5.77
N ARG A 151 -17.45 6.69 -7.05
CA ARG A 151 -17.66 5.62 -8.02
C ARG A 151 -16.83 4.38 -7.72
N LEU A 152 -15.54 4.52 -7.44
CA LEU A 152 -14.62 3.44 -7.07
C LEU A 152 -15.15 2.65 -5.87
N ARG A 153 -15.67 3.31 -4.83
CA ARG A 153 -16.30 2.64 -3.69
C ARG A 153 -17.51 1.78 -4.08
N SER A 154 -18.25 2.18 -5.12
CA SER A 154 -19.42 1.43 -5.59
C SER A 154 -19.08 0.24 -6.49
N VAL A 155 -17.95 0.27 -7.18
CA VAL A 155 -17.57 -0.76 -8.17
C VAL A 155 -16.49 -1.71 -7.67
N LEU A 156 -15.65 -1.27 -6.73
CA LEU A 156 -14.63 -2.12 -6.13
C LEU A 156 -15.27 -3.11 -5.13
N PRO A 157 -14.81 -4.37 -5.10
CA PRO A 157 -15.20 -5.29 -4.03
C PRO A 157 -14.86 -4.69 -2.65
N PRO A 158 -15.69 -4.88 -1.60
CA PRO A 158 -15.44 -4.28 -0.28
C PRO A 158 -14.05 -4.58 0.30
N ARG A 159 -13.50 -5.77 0.02
CA ARG A 159 -12.14 -6.18 0.42
C ARG A 159 -11.01 -5.37 -0.24
N ARG A 160 -11.31 -4.59 -1.27
CA ARG A 160 -10.39 -3.72 -2.03
C ARG A 160 -10.53 -2.25 -1.64
N VAL A 161 -11.30 -1.94 -0.60
CA VAL A 161 -11.32 -0.62 0.04
C VAL A 161 -10.68 -0.76 1.42
N ARG A 162 -9.70 0.10 1.72
CA ARG A 162 -8.92 0.07 2.94
C ARG A 162 -8.89 1.46 3.58
N GLN A 163 -9.05 1.49 4.89
CA GLN A 163 -8.68 2.64 5.69
C GLN A 163 -7.28 2.43 6.22
N GLU A 164 -6.44 3.44 6.05
CA GLU A 164 -5.15 3.53 6.73
C GLU A 164 -5.44 3.76 8.22
N HIS A 165 -5.01 2.83 9.06
CA HIS A 165 -5.02 3.00 10.49
C HIS A 165 -3.67 3.60 10.90
N ARG A 166 -3.69 4.77 11.54
CA ARG A 166 -2.52 5.28 12.26
C ARG A 166 -2.13 4.27 13.33
N LEU A 167 -0.92 3.73 13.20
CA LEU A 167 -0.21 3.03 14.28
C LEU A 167 0.20 4.02 15.37
#